data_AF-A0A091CC81-F1
#
_entry.id   AF-A0A091CC81-F1
#
_cell.length_a   1.000
_cell.length_b   1.000
_cell.length_c   1.000
_cell.angle_alpha   90.00
_cell.angle_beta   90.00
_cell.angle_gamma   90.00
#
_symmetry.space_group_name_H-M   'P 1'
#
loop_
_entity.id
_entity.type
_entity.pdbx_description
1 polymer ?
#
loop_
_entity_poly.entity_id
_entity_poly.type
_entity_poly.pdbx_seq_one_letter_code
_entity_poly.pdbx_strand_id
1 'polypeptide(L)' 'MKKEHLQVVIAGGGSTYTPGIVQAMISSREQFPFSSLILYDIDESRNDDMFEIINYMLKKKN' A
#
# COMPACT_ATOMS: atom_id res chain seq x y z
N MET A 1 -3.44 -22.17 1.20
CA MET A 1 -3.42 -20.99 0.31
C MET A 1 -2.06 -20.90 -0.35
N LYS A 2 -1.97 -20.74 -1.67
CA LYS A 2 -0.68 -20.48 -2.34
C LYS A 2 -0.19 -19.10 -1.88
N LYS A 3 0.92 -19.07 -1.13
CA LYS A 3 1.48 -17.84 -0.54
C LYS A 3 2.25 -16.97 -1.54
N GLU A 4 2.48 -17.48 -2.75
CA GLU A 4 3.53 -16.93 -3.63
C GLU A 4 3.08 -15.69 -4.44
N HIS A 5 1.80 -15.33 -4.42
CA HIS A 5 1.27 -14.20 -5.21
C HIS A 5 0.11 -13.51 -4.48
N LEU A 6 0.33 -13.02 -3.26
CA LEU A 6 -0.72 -12.33 -2.52
C LEU A 6 -1.05 -10.99 -3.18
N GLN A 7 -2.34 -10.77 -3.44
CA GLN A 7 -2.89 -9.48 -3.80
C GLN A 7 -3.53 -8.87 -2.56
N VAL A 8 -3.06 -7.70 -2.15
CA VAL A 8 -3.47 -7.07 -0.89
C VAL A 8 -4.27 -5.82 -1.17
N VAL A 9 -5.40 -5.67 -0.49
CA VAL A 9 -6.21 -4.44 -0.46
C VAL A 9 -6.12 -3.83 0.94
N ILE A 10 -5.89 -2.52 1.00
CA ILE A 10 -6.13 -1.70 2.19
C ILE A 10 -7.46 -0.97 1.96
N ALA A 11 -8.51 -1.39 2.68
CA ALA A 11 -9.77 -0.66 2.74
C ALA A 11 -9.67 0.45 3.81
N GLY A 12 -10.04 1.68 3.44
CA GLY A 12 -9.69 2.89 4.19
C GLY A 12 -8.32 3.45 3.78
N GLY A 13 -7.95 3.30 2.50
CA GLY A 13 -6.66 3.68 1.93
C GLY A 13 -6.33 5.16 2.09
N GLY A 14 -7.32 6.06 2.15
CA GLY A 14 -7.15 7.49 2.38
C GLY A 14 -6.78 7.88 3.82
N SER A 15 -6.46 6.92 4.68
CA SER A 15 -5.98 7.15 6.04
C SER A 15 -4.58 7.78 6.07
N THR A 16 -4.35 8.72 6.98
CA THR A 16 -3.01 9.28 7.25
C THR A 16 -2.03 8.24 7.81
N TYR A 17 -2.52 7.07 8.23
CA TYR A 17 -1.68 5.94 8.67
C TYR A 17 -1.20 5.05 7.52
N THR A 18 -1.83 5.12 6.34
CA THR A 18 -1.51 4.28 5.18
C THR A 18 -0.02 4.30 4.80
N PRO A 19 0.69 5.45 4.77
CA PRO A 19 2.12 5.50 4.48
C PRO A 19 2.98 4.59 5.35
N GLY A 20 2.76 4.61 6.66
CA GLY A 20 3.50 3.79 7.60
C GLY A 20 3.21 2.30 7.41
N ILE A 21 1.95 1.94 7.15
CA ILE A 21 1.54 0.56 6.89
C ILE A 21 2.21 0.03 5.62
N VAL A 22 2.17 0.79 4.53
CA VAL A 22 2.80 0.41 3.26
C VAL A 22 4.31 0.22 3.44
N GLN A 23 4.97 1.11 4.18
CA GLN A 23 6.40 0.98 4.45
C GLN A 23 6.74 -0.25 5.30
N ALA A 24 5.91 -0.58 6.29
CA ALA A 24 6.06 -1.79 7.10
C ALA A 24 5.88 -3.06 6.25
N MET A 25 4.86 -3.09 5.38
CA MET A 25 4.62 -4.20 4.45
C MET A 25 5.79 -4.45 3.50
N ILE A 26 6.32 -3.38 2.88
CA ILE A 26 7.47 -3.48 1.98
C ILE A 26 8.71 -3.97 2.73
N SER A 27 8.94 -3.47 3.94
CA SER A 27 10.06 -3.91 4.79
C SER A 27 9.92 -5.38 5.23
N SER A 28 8.68 -5.90 5.27
CA SER A 28 8.38 -7.26 5.71
C SER A 28 8.13 -8.23 4.54
N ARG A 29 8.49 -7.85 3.31
CA ARG A 29 8.12 -8.58 2.08
C ARG A 29 8.67 -10.00 2.00
N GLU A 30 9.77 -10.30 2.69
CA GLU A 30 10.31 -11.67 2.80
C GLU A 30 9.38 -12.60 3.61
N GLN A 31 8.78 -12.07 4.67
CA GLN A 31 7.88 -12.83 5.54
C GLN A 31 6.44 -12.82 5.01
N PHE A 32 6.07 -11.75 4.31
CA PHE A 32 4.77 -11.55 3.70
C PHE A 32 4.92 -11.19 2.21
N PRO A 33 5.17 -12.18 1.34
CA PRO A 33 5.36 -11.94 -0.08
C PRO A 33 4.04 -11.58 -0.77
N PHE A 34 3.96 -10.38 -1.33
CA PHE A 34 2.83 -9.91 -2.12
C PHE A 34 3.27 -9.35 -3.48
N SER A 35 2.40 -9.53 -4.47
CA SER A 35 2.60 -9.11 -5.86
C SER A 35 1.92 -7.78 -6.19
N SER A 36 0.82 -7.44 -5.51
CA SER A 36 0.12 -6.18 -5.70
C SER A 36 -0.42 -5.62 -4.39
N LEU A 37 -0.48 -4.29 -4.32
CA LEU A 37 -1.11 -3.54 -3.26
C LEU A 37 -2.12 -2.57 -3.89
N ILE A 38 -3.36 -2.60 -3.40
CA ILE A 38 -4.47 -1.76 -3.88
C ILE A 38 -4.96 -0.92 -2.69
N LEU A 39 -5.13 0.37 -2.92
CA LEU A 39 -5.78 1.29 -1.96
C LEU A 39 -7.24 1.47 -2.36
N TYR A 40 -8.13 1.27 -1.41
CA TYR A 40 -9.56 1.51 -1.57
C TYR A 40 -10.05 2.46 -0.48
N ASP A 41 -10.73 3.53 -0.88
CA ASP A 41 -11.47 4.40 0.03
C ASP A 41 -12.79 4.83 -0.63
N ILE A 42 -13.77 5.21 0.19
CA ILE A 42 -15.04 5.77 -0.30
C ILE A 42 -14.92 7.26 -0.60
N ASP A 43 -13.90 7.92 -0.06
CA ASP A 43 -13.56 9.31 -0.33
C ASP A 43 -12.47 9.36 -1.42
N GLU A 44 -12.87 9.72 -2.64
CA GLU A 44 -12.01 9.77 -3.82
C GLU A 44 -10.82 10.72 -3.62
N SER A 45 -11.05 11.94 -3.14
CA SER A 45 -9.99 12.93 -2.94
C SER A 45 -8.94 12.41 -1.97
N ARG A 46 -9.37 11.78 -0.87
CA ARG A 46 -8.44 11.20 0.11
C ARG A 46 -7.67 10.01 -0.45
N ASN A 47 -8.32 9.18 -1.27
CA ASN A 47 -7.65 8.02 -1.89
C ASN A 47 -6.61 8.46 -2.92
N ASP A 48 -6.94 9.48 -3.73
CA ASP A 48 -6.06 10.03 -4.76
C ASP A 48 -4.85 10.75 -4.15
N ASP A 49 -5.08 11.61 -3.14
CA ASP A 49 -4.00 12.25 -2.38
C ASP A 49 -3.04 11.21 -1.80
N MET A 50 -3.59 10.12 -1.25
CA MET A 50 -2.77 9.07 -0.65
C MET A 50 -2.04 8.25 -1.70
N PHE A 51 -2.65 7.98 -2.85
CA PHE A 51 -1.97 7.35 -3.97
C PHE A 51 -0.74 8.15 -4.40
N GLU A 52 -0.87 9.48 -4.56
CA GLU A 52 0.27 10.34 -4.94
C GLU A 52 1.38 10.35 -3.88
N ILE A 53 1.02 10.43 -2.59
CA ILE A 53 1.98 10.36 -1.48
C ILE A 53 2.75 9.04 -1.52
N ILE A 54 2.05 7.90 -1.61
CA ILE A 54 2.69 6.58 -1.67
C ILE A 54 3.55 6.45 -2.92
N ASN A 55 3.05 6.85 -4.08
CA ASN A 55 3.76 6.78 -5.35
C ASN A 55 5.08 7.57 -5.29
N TYR A 56 5.04 8.79 -4.73
CA TYR A 56 6.23 9.59 -4.50
C TYR A 56 7.21 8.92 -3.52
N MET A 57 6.72 8.40 -2.39
CA MET A 57 7.54 7.69 -1.40
C MET A 57 8.26 6.47 -1.99
N LEU A 58 7.59 5.70 -2.86
CA LEU A 58 8.18 4.53 -3.51
C LEU A 58 9.22 4.91 -4.55
N LYS A 59 8.97 5.95 -5.35
CA LYS A 59 9.94 6.46 -6.35
C LYS A 59 11.22 6.97 -5.71
N LYS A 60 11.15 7.57 -4.52
CA LYS A 60 12.31 8.12 -3.81
C LYS A 60 13.22 7.07 -3.17
N LYS A 61 12.75 5.83 -3.02
CA LYS A 61 13.46 4.74 -2.36
C LYS A 61 14.38 3.95 -3.31
N ASN A 62 14.44 4.33 -4.59
CA ASN A 62 15.30 3.79 -5.64
C ASN A 62 16.41 4.76 -6.01
#